data_AF-A0A831QQ04-F1
#
_entry.id   AF-A0A831QQ04-F1
#
_cell.length_a   1.000
_cell.length_b   1.000
_cell.length_c   1.000
_cell.angle_alpha   90.00
_cell.angle_beta   90.00
_cell.angle_gamma   90.00
#
_symmetry.space_group_name_H-M   'P 1'
#
loop_
_entity.id
_entity.type
_entity.pdbx_description
1 polymer ?
#
loop_
_entity_poly.entity_id
_entity_poly.type
_entity_poly.pdbx_seq_one_letter_code
_entity_poly.pdbx_strand_id
1 'polypeptide(L)'
;MKIIFRIVATAALVIIASCGKDYSSSMSEEIGPQVVNQETIPLAADTVSDNVIIKGGTKEEGMPPTPNEMISLDIGDSGKAAFLNEGFEVRLSSDSDVIGAYLQFKDKDGAVSKSYYDIDLSANGLSKKAVDLQKAYGFFSGNATAQTAKNDNEFILDVDFNSTVEPGTFCYLVCVYDGNGNISAPEEVCGTVENWGGNVDLVGTWDFTKTEHTEEGVTETVLVGENDCNELSLPCQVQELKFDSCIITESISFTLTADGAFTYEYKIIRNDLNYEASSLECEPIFNDDYEFAESFEGFWAFNETESRLSLIFYDQVRIENGESETRSFEAGEGILLIDSLIQLDGTTLIRINKSDYDGDGIADDEFKSFSEKSN
;
A
#
# COMPACT_ATOMS: atom_id res chain seq x y z
N MET A 1 10.28 36.83 77.06
CA MET A 1 11.45 35.94 77.25
C MET A 1 11.01 34.56 76.77
N LYS A 2 11.46 33.92 75.68
CA LYS A 2 12.53 34.06 74.67
C LYS A 2 11.94 33.61 73.29
N ILE A 3 12.09 34.42 72.23
CA ILE A 3 12.90 34.20 70.99
C ILE A 3 12.33 33.08 70.09
N ILE A 4 11.55 33.39 69.03
CA ILE A 4 11.92 33.76 67.63
C ILE A 4 12.58 32.61 66.86
N PHE A 5 11.94 32.14 65.78
CA PHE A 5 12.52 32.11 64.42
C PHE A 5 11.39 32.04 63.37
N ARG A 6 11.38 33.03 62.48
CA ARG A 6 10.56 33.11 61.25
C ARG A 6 11.46 32.74 60.07
N ILE A 7 10.93 32.00 59.11
CA ILE A 7 11.47 31.95 57.74
C ILE A 7 10.30 32.24 56.80
N VAL A 8 10.39 33.39 56.12
CA VAL A 8 9.55 33.82 55.00
C VAL A 8 10.50 33.87 53.81
N ALA A 9 10.24 33.08 52.77
CA ALA A 9 10.94 33.17 51.50
C ALA A 9 10.12 34.07 50.57
N THR A 10 10.66 35.25 50.29
CA THR A 10 10.07 36.29 49.44
C THR A 10 10.58 36.10 48.01
N ALA A 11 9.66 36.02 47.05
CA ALA A 11 9.94 36.04 45.62
C ALA A 11 10.58 37.38 45.22
N ALA A 12 11.70 37.33 44.49
CA ALA A 12 12.35 38.50 43.90
C ALA A 12 12.11 38.50 42.39
N LEU A 13 11.29 39.46 41.97
CA LEU A 13 11.09 39.87 40.59
C LEU A 13 12.21 40.87 40.25
N VAL A 14 13.06 40.56 39.26
CA VAL A 14 14.08 41.49 38.76
C VAL A 14 13.82 41.72 37.28
N ILE A 15 13.27 42.90 36.97
CA ILE A 15 13.31 43.51 35.65
C ILE A 15 14.55 44.42 35.65
N ILE A 16 15.47 44.23 34.70
CA ILE A 16 16.48 45.25 34.38
C ILE A 16 16.44 45.57 32.89
N ALA A 17 16.39 46.89 32.68
CA ALA A 17 16.27 47.71 31.50
C ALA A 17 17.07 47.36 30.22
N SER A 18 16.42 47.72 29.12
CA SER A 18 16.95 48.03 27.78
C SER A 18 17.86 49.28 27.78
N CYS A 19 18.99 49.22 27.07
CA CYS A 19 19.35 50.11 25.95
C CYS A 19 20.83 49.95 25.51
N GLY A 20 21.05 49.52 24.26
CA GLY A 20 21.96 50.23 23.33
C GLY A 20 23.36 49.67 23.04
N LYS A 21 23.44 48.93 21.92
CA LYS A 21 24.49 48.88 20.87
C LYS A 21 25.60 47.82 20.91
N ASP A 22 25.48 46.98 19.86
CA ASP A 22 26.50 46.41 18.96
C ASP A 22 26.68 44.88 18.97
N TYR A 23 26.21 44.32 17.86
CA TYR A 23 26.34 42.99 17.27
C TYR A 23 27.50 42.09 17.75
N SER A 24 27.16 40.91 18.26
CA SER A 24 27.36 39.65 17.50
C SER A 24 26.49 38.54 18.10
N SER A 25 25.63 37.99 17.25
CA SER A 25 24.82 36.81 17.55
C SER A 25 25.70 35.56 17.40
N SER A 26 25.97 34.88 18.50
CA SER A 26 26.27 33.45 18.50
C SER A 26 25.46 32.81 19.62
N MET A 27 24.14 32.70 19.42
CA MET A 27 23.35 31.71 20.15
C MET A 27 23.64 30.37 19.50
N SER A 28 24.38 29.53 20.20
CA SER A 28 24.34 28.08 20.03
C SER A 28 22.88 27.63 20.19
N GLU A 29 22.30 27.09 19.12
CA GLU A 29 21.09 26.28 19.21
C GLU A 29 21.38 25.10 20.13
N GLU A 30 20.73 25.07 21.30
CA GLU A 30 20.51 23.82 22.01
C GLU A 30 19.51 23.00 21.19
N ILE A 31 20.02 22.05 20.42
CA ILE A 31 19.25 21.03 19.71
C ILE A 31 18.57 20.16 20.78
N GLY A 32 17.26 20.33 20.97
CA GLY A 32 16.43 19.33 21.66
C GLY A 32 16.50 17.98 20.91
N PRO A 33 16.19 16.85 21.56
CA PRO A 33 16.27 15.54 20.91
C PRO A 33 15.43 15.54 19.64
N GLN A 34 16.10 15.40 18.50
CA GLN A 34 15.47 15.12 17.22
C GLN A 34 14.74 13.77 17.37
N VAL A 35 13.43 13.75 17.13
CA VAL A 35 12.69 12.49 17.01
C VAL A 35 13.26 11.81 15.76
N VAL A 36 14.04 10.74 15.96
CA VAL A 36 14.58 9.97 14.85
C VAL A 36 13.42 9.22 14.21
N ASN A 37 13.19 9.42 12.91
CA ASN A 37 12.25 8.58 12.17
C ASN A 37 12.80 7.14 12.17
N GLN A 38 12.09 6.23 12.83
CA GLN A 38 12.49 4.82 12.98
C GLN A 38 12.63 4.12 11.64
N GLU A 39 11.82 4.50 10.64
CA GLU A 39 11.86 3.95 9.28
C GLU A 39 13.21 4.17 8.57
N THR A 40 14.02 5.13 9.04
CA THR A 40 15.35 5.41 8.48
C THR A 40 16.47 4.60 9.12
N ILE A 41 16.18 3.86 10.20
CA ILE A 41 17.17 3.10 10.96
C ILE A 41 17.40 1.75 10.27
N PRO A 42 18.64 1.35 9.94
CA PRO A 42 18.92 0.02 9.42
C PRO A 42 18.61 -1.07 10.45
N LEU A 43 17.84 -2.07 10.03
CA LEU A 43 17.58 -3.29 10.79
C LEU A 43 18.74 -4.27 10.62
N ALA A 44 19.08 -4.97 11.70
CA ALA A 44 20.10 -6.01 11.64
C ALA A 44 19.57 -7.23 10.87
N ALA A 45 20.38 -7.75 9.93
CA ALA A 45 19.98 -8.85 9.04
C ALA A 45 19.47 -10.08 9.80
N ASP A 46 20.17 -10.49 10.86
CA ASP A 46 19.76 -11.62 11.70
C ASP A 46 18.45 -11.34 12.45
N THR A 47 18.20 -10.08 12.84
CA THR A 47 16.95 -9.72 13.54
C THR A 47 15.76 -9.86 12.61
N VAL A 48 15.85 -9.43 11.35
CA VAL A 48 14.78 -9.64 10.37
C VAL A 48 14.66 -11.13 10.03
N SER A 49 15.77 -11.79 9.73
CA SER A 49 15.82 -13.23 9.39
C SER A 49 15.28 -14.13 10.49
N ASP A 50 15.37 -13.76 11.77
CA ASP A 50 14.81 -14.54 12.88
C ASP A 50 13.30 -14.34 13.07
N ASN A 51 12.73 -13.32 12.42
CA ASN A 51 11.38 -12.85 12.68
C ASN A 51 10.47 -12.81 11.45
N VAL A 52 10.84 -13.54 10.40
CA VAL A 52 9.96 -13.76 9.23
C VAL A 52 9.26 -15.10 9.27
N ILE A 53 8.09 -15.18 8.65
CA ILE A 53 7.32 -16.40 8.42
C ILE A 53 7.21 -16.56 6.91
N ILE A 54 7.74 -17.68 6.39
CA ILE A 54 7.73 -17.96 4.96
C ILE A 54 7.10 -19.33 4.79
N LYS A 55 5.88 -19.36 4.25
CA LYS A 55 5.20 -20.61 3.94
C LYS A 55 5.97 -21.37 2.87
N GLY A 56 6.22 -22.66 3.09
CA GLY A 56 7.10 -23.46 2.21
C GLY A 56 8.60 -23.19 2.40
N GLY A 57 8.97 -22.26 3.29
CA GLY A 57 10.35 -21.93 3.62
C GLY A 57 10.93 -22.81 4.73
N THR A 58 12.13 -23.32 4.51
CA THR A 58 12.97 -23.96 5.53
C THR A 58 14.17 -23.07 5.82
N LYS A 59 14.37 -22.73 7.09
CA LYS A 59 15.52 -21.94 7.52
C LYS A 59 16.76 -22.83 7.65
N GLU A 60 17.81 -22.49 6.92
CA GLU A 60 19.08 -23.21 6.86
C GLU A 60 20.24 -22.32 7.33
N GLU A 61 21.18 -22.89 8.07
CA GLU A 61 22.36 -22.17 8.54
C GLU A 61 23.45 -22.09 7.47
N GLY A 62 24.11 -20.94 7.36
CA GLY A 62 25.18 -20.69 6.42
C GLY A 62 24.74 -19.87 5.20
N MET A 63 25.40 -20.12 4.07
CA MET A 63 25.15 -19.43 2.81
C MET A 63 24.31 -20.32 1.89
N PRO A 64 23.45 -19.73 1.03
CA PRO A 64 22.74 -20.49 0.01
C PRO A 64 23.71 -21.18 -0.95
N PRO A 65 23.27 -22.24 -1.65
CA PRO A 65 24.07 -22.91 -2.68
C PRO A 65 24.61 -21.92 -3.73
N THR A 66 25.83 -22.17 -4.21
CA THR A 66 26.50 -21.26 -5.14
C THR A 66 25.78 -21.20 -6.49
N PRO A 67 25.41 -20.00 -6.98
CA PRO A 67 24.85 -19.80 -8.31
C PRO A 67 25.73 -20.39 -9.43
N ASN A 68 25.07 -20.97 -10.43
CA ASN A 68 25.73 -21.38 -11.68
C ASN A 68 25.28 -20.54 -12.89
N GLU A 69 24.31 -19.64 -12.70
CA GLU A 69 23.84 -18.63 -13.65
C GLU A 69 23.37 -19.23 -14.99
N MET A 70 22.89 -20.48 -14.96
CA MET A 70 22.33 -21.15 -16.14
C MET A 70 20.86 -20.79 -16.40
N ILE A 71 20.22 -20.09 -15.46
CA ILE A 71 18.87 -19.52 -15.57
C ILE A 71 18.93 -18.06 -15.13
N SER A 72 18.00 -17.23 -15.61
CA SER A 72 17.91 -15.82 -15.21
C SER A 72 16.84 -15.58 -14.15
N LEU A 73 17.01 -14.47 -13.41
CA LEU A 73 16.01 -13.92 -12.52
C LEU A 73 15.83 -12.45 -12.89
N ASP A 74 14.58 -12.04 -13.03
CA ASP A 74 14.17 -10.65 -13.10
C ASP A 74 13.13 -10.42 -12.00
N ILE A 75 13.41 -9.44 -11.15
CA ILE A 75 12.55 -9.04 -10.03
C ILE A 75 11.73 -7.78 -10.34
N GLY A 76 11.93 -7.15 -11.51
CA GLY A 76 11.23 -5.92 -11.90
C GLY A 76 11.30 -4.81 -10.84
N ASP A 77 10.22 -4.03 -10.73
CA ASP A 77 10.04 -2.99 -9.69
C ASP A 77 9.51 -3.53 -8.35
N SER A 78 9.85 -4.78 -7.99
CA SER A 78 9.32 -5.42 -6.77
C SER A 78 9.68 -4.70 -5.47
N GLY A 79 8.67 -4.59 -4.59
CA GLY A 79 8.78 -4.61 -3.13
C GLY A 79 9.72 -3.60 -2.47
N LYS A 80 9.41 -2.30 -2.54
CA LYS A 80 10.11 -1.28 -1.73
C LYS A 80 9.48 -1.04 -0.36
N ALA A 81 8.19 -1.32 -0.23
CA ALA A 81 7.44 -1.16 1.01
C ALA A 81 7.18 -2.53 1.64
N ALA A 82 7.41 -2.62 2.95
CA ALA A 82 7.03 -3.73 3.79
C ALA A 82 6.22 -3.18 4.97
N PHE A 83 5.30 -3.96 5.51
CA PHE A 83 4.40 -3.49 6.57
C PHE A 83 4.52 -4.34 7.84
N LEU A 84 4.36 -3.69 9.00
CA LEU A 84 4.40 -4.38 10.29
C LEU A 84 3.35 -5.49 10.35
N ASN A 85 3.76 -6.68 10.79
CA ASN A 85 2.93 -7.90 10.86
C ASN A 85 2.43 -8.48 9.54
N GLU A 86 2.69 -7.83 8.40
CA GLU A 86 2.30 -8.31 7.07
C GLU A 86 3.52 -8.68 6.22
N GLY A 87 4.65 -8.01 6.39
CA GLY A 87 5.84 -8.30 5.59
C GLY A 87 5.80 -7.68 4.20
N PHE A 88 6.25 -8.43 3.19
CA PHE A 88 6.42 -7.95 1.81
C PHE A 88 6.28 -9.06 0.78
N GLU A 89 5.93 -8.65 -0.45
CA GLU A 89 5.84 -9.52 -1.61
C GLU A 89 6.97 -9.22 -2.61
N VAL A 90 7.45 -10.27 -3.30
CA VAL A 90 8.45 -10.14 -4.37
C VAL A 90 7.94 -10.83 -5.63
N ARG A 91 7.84 -10.09 -6.74
CA ARG A 91 7.54 -10.69 -8.04
C ARG A 91 8.83 -11.25 -8.63
N LEU A 92 8.79 -12.52 -9.00
CA LEU A 92 9.90 -13.27 -9.56
C LEU A 92 9.52 -13.69 -10.98
N SER A 93 10.36 -13.34 -11.94
CA SER A 93 10.25 -13.79 -13.33
C SER A 93 11.55 -14.47 -13.74
N SER A 94 11.44 -15.55 -14.51
CA SER A 94 12.60 -16.32 -14.98
C SER A 94 12.41 -16.77 -16.42
N ASP A 95 13.52 -16.94 -17.14
CA ASP A 95 13.53 -17.57 -18.47
C ASP A 95 13.29 -19.08 -18.46
N SER A 96 13.15 -19.67 -17.26
CA SER A 96 13.04 -21.11 -17.04
C SER A 96 11.97 -21.43 -16.00
N ASP A 97 11.52 -22.68 -15.98
CA ASP A 97 10.53 -23.17 -15.02
C ASP A 97 11.19 -23.37 -13.65
N VAL A 98 11.03 -22.39 -12.76
CA VAL A 98 11.58 -22.42 -11.40
C VAL A 98 10.68 -23.20 -10.45
N ILE A 99 11.28 -23.88 -9.47
CA ILE A 99 10.54 -24.66 -8.46
C ILE A 99 10.73 -24.12 -7.05
N GLY A 100 11.75 -23.28 -6.84
CA GLY A 100 12.05 -22.72 -5.54
C GLY A 100 12.93 -21.48 -5.59
N ALA A 101 13.11 -20.87 -4.43
CA ALA A 101 13.95 -19.69 -4.25
C ALA A 101 14.79 -19.79 -2.97
N TYR A 102 15.96 -19.18 -2.98
CA TYR A 102 16.74 -18.90 -1.78
C TYR A 102 16.62 -17.43 -1.43
N LEU A 103 16.32 -17.13 -0.16
CA LEU A 103 16.26 -15.76 0.36
C LEU A 103 17.20 -15.59 1.55
N GLN A 104 18.04 -14.56 1.52
CA GLN A 104 18.96 -14.23 2.61
C GLN A 104 18.89 -12.74 2.93
N PHE A 105 18.61 -12.39 4.19
CA PHE A 105 18.59 -10.99 4.62
C PHE A 105 19.99 -10.42 4.71
N LYS A 106 20.09 -9.12 4.47
CA LYS A 106 21.32 -8.33 4.44
C LYS A 106 21.06 -6.98 5.09
N ASP A 107 22.00 -6.51 5.89
CA ASP A 107 21.96 -5.14 6.39
C ASP A 107 22.52 -4.16 5.35
N LYS A 108 22.24 -2.87 5.54
CA LYS A 108 22.67 -1.83 4.61
C LYS A 108 24.19 -1.67 4.51
N ASP A 109 24.93 -2.14 5.53
CA ASP A 109 26.39 -2.07 5.61
C ASP A 109 27.08 -3.25 4.89
N GLY A 110 26.32 -4.22 4.39
CA GLY A 110 26.83 -5.32 3.58
C GLY A 110 26.87 -6.67 4.27
N ALA A 111 26.57 -6.75 5.57
CA ALA A 111 26.60 -8.00 6.29
C ALA A 111 25.30 -8.79 6.06
N VAL A 112 25.47 -10.05 5.66
CA VAL A 112 24.37 -10.99 5.48
C VAL A 112 24.04 -11.70 6.79
N SER A 113 22.78 -12.10 6.92
CA SER A 113 22.32 -12.97 7.99
C SER A 113 23.05 -14.31 7.98
N LYS A 114 23.18 -14.93 9.16
CA LYS A 114 23.89 -16.22 9.33
C LYS A 114 23.17 -17.39 8.69
N SER A 115 21.91 -17.21 8.34
CA SER A 115 21.01 -18.20 7.78
C SER A 115 20.38 -17.69 6.49
N TYR A 116 19.85 -18.60 5.69
CA TYR A 116 19.01 -18.32 4.55
C TYR A 116 17.74 -19.17 4.62
N TYR A 117 16.77 -18.84 3.76
CA TYR A 117 15.55 -19.62 3.59
C TYR A 117 15.60 -20.35 2.25
N ASP A 118 15.36 -21.65 2.28
CA ASP A 118 15.10 -22.51 1.12
C ASP A 118 13.59 -22.65 0.94
N ILE A 119 13.04 -22.12 -0.15
CA ILE A 119 11.61 -21.86 -0.31
C ILE A 119 11.06 -22.67 -1.48
N ASP A 120 10.12 -23.56 -1.17
CA ASP A 120 9.29 -24.23 -2.18
C ASP A 120 8.22 -23.24 -2.70
N LEU A 121 8.42 -22.74 -3.93
CA LEU A 121 7.52 -21.76 -4.54
C LEU A 121 6.10 -22.30 -4.76
N SER A 122 5.95 -23.63 -4.92
CA SER A 122 4.63 -24.24 -5.06
C SER A 122 3.84 -24.23 -3.74
N ALA A 123 4.55 -24.20 -2.61
CA ALA A 123 3.97 -24.11 -1.27
C ALA A 123 3.82 -22.66 -0.78
N ASN A 124 4.61 -21.72 -1.32
CA ASN A 124 4.65 -20.31 -0.92
C ASN A 124 3.54 -19.42 -1.52
N GLY A 125 2.59 -19.99 -2.28
CA GLY A 125 1.52 -19.18 -2.85
C GLY A 125 0.62 -18.51 -1.80
N LEU A 126 0.27 -17.24 -2.07
CA LEU A 126 -0.86 -16.53 -1.48
C LEU A 126 -2.09 -17.44 -1.44
N SER A 127 -2.89 -17.34 -0.40
CA SER A 127 -4.15 -18.10 -0.37
C SER A 127 -4.98 -17.72 -1.60
N LYS A 128 -5.58 -18.72 -2.28
CA LYS A 128 -6.44 -18.47 -3.46
C LYS A 128 -7.50 -17.40 -3.17
N LYS A 129 -7.97 -17.35 -1.92
CA LYS A 129 -8.93 -16.36 -1.42
C LYS A 129 -8.35 -14.94 -1.40
N ALA A 130 -7.11 -14.74 -0.96
CA ALA A 130 -6.44 -13.44 -0.96
C ALA A 130 -6.18 -12.94 -2.39
N VAL A 131 -5.70 -13.81 -3.29
CA VAL A 131 -5.46 -13.46 -4.70
C VAL A 131 -6.75 -13.04 -5.41
N ASP A 132 -7.84 -13.80 -5.23
CA ASP A 132 -9.12 -13.49 -5.87
C ASP A 132 -9.70 -12.15 -5.35
N LEU A 133 -9.47 -11.81 -4.07
CA LEU A 133 -9.91 -10.56 -3.47
C LEU A 133 -9.04 -9.37 -3.88
N GLN A 134 -7.72 -9.50 -3.87
CA GLN A 134 -6.80 -8.45 -4.30
C GLN A 134 -7.05 -8.07 -5.77
N LYS A 135 -7.40 -9.05 -6.62
CA LYS A 135 -7.86 -8.80 -8.00
C LYS A 135 -9.20 -8.07 -8.07
N ALA A 136 -10.15 -8.39 -7.18
CA ALA A 136 -11.43 -7.70 -7.10
C ALA A 136 -11.29 -6.24 -6.60
N TYR A 137 -10.41 -5.98 -5.64
CA TYR A 137 -10.19 -4.66 -5.05
C TYR A 137 -9.19 -3.79 -5.82
N GLY A 138 -8.28 -4.39 -6.59
CA GLY A 138 -7.42 -3.67 -7.54
C GLY A 138 -8.21 -2.86 -8.58
N PHE A 139 -9.46 -3.25 -8.84
CA PHE A 139 -10.40 -2.54 -9.71
C PHE A 139 -10.90 -1.21 -9.09
N PHE A 140 -10.95 -1.10 -7.76
CA PHE A 140 -11.37 0.11 -7.05
C PHE A 140 -10.21 1.06 -6.71
N SER A 141 -8.96 0.56 -6.74
CA SER A 141 -7.75 1.36 -6.48
C SER A 141 -7.14 1.99 -7.73
N GLY A 142 -7.72 1.76 -8.92
CA GLY A 142 -7.16 2.22 -10.20
C GLY A 142 -5.85 1.54 -10.60
N ASN A 143 -5.41 0.52 -9.86
CA ASN A 143 -4.16 -0.22 -10.07
C ASN A 143 -4.40 -1.60 -10.72
N ALA A 144 -5.50 -1.77 -11.46
CA ALA A 144 -5.73 -2.98 -12.24
C ALA A 144 -4.84 -2.99 -13.48
N THR A 145 -3.54 -3.24 -13.31
CA THR A 145 -2.72 -3.71 -14.43
C THR A 145 -3.32 -5.02 -14.92
N ALA A 146 -3.89 -5.01 -16.12
CA ALA A 146 -4.35 -6.22 -16.79
C ALA A 146 -3.17 -7.19 -16.88
N GLN A 147 -3.17 -8.24 -16.06
CA GLN A 147 -2.25 -9.36 -16.22
C GLN A 147 -2.52 -9.97 -17.60
N THR A 148 -1.66 -9.65 -18.57
CA THR A 148 -1.70 -10.30 -19.86
C THR A 148 -1.46 -11.80 -19.64
N ALA A 149 -2.28 -12.64 -20.28
CA ALA A 149 -2.30 -14.09 -20.10
C ALA A 149 -1.08 -14.83 -20.67
N LYS A 150 0.13 -14.29 -20.52
CA LYS A 150 1.38 -14.87 -21.03
C LYS A 150 2.55 -14.50 -20.13
N ASN A 151 2.74 -15.25 -19.06
CA ASN A 151 4.05 -15.66 -18.56
C ASN A 151 3.81 -16.78 -17.54
N ASP A 152 3.97 -18.03 -17.97
CA ASP A 152 3.79 -19.21 -17.12
C ASP A 152 4.90 -19.33 -16.04
N ASN A 153 5.86 -18.38 -16.02
CA ASN A 153 7.05 -18.37 -15.16
C ASN A 153 7.12 -17.14 -14.23
N GLU A 154 5.98 -16.50 -13.95
CA GLU A 154 5.87 -15.42 -12.96
C GLU A 154 5.35 -15.97 -11.61
N PHE A 155 6.08 -15.70 -10.53
CA PHE A 155 5.74 -16.14 -9.17
C PHE A 155 5.75 -14.94 -8.23
N ILE A 156 4.83 -14.92 -7.25
CA ILE A 156 4.85 -13.95 -6.14
C ILE A 156 5.36 -14.70 -4.91
N LEU A 157 6.53 -14.30 -4.42
CA LEU A 157 7.11 -14.77 -3.18
C LEU A 157 6.55 -13.93 -2.03
N ASP A 158 5.90 -14.59 -1.10
CA ASP A 158 5.24 -14.01 0.07
C ASP A 158 6.09 -14.23 1.34
N VAL A 159 6.44 -13.14 2.03
CA VAL A 159 7.33 -13.12 3.19
C VAL A 159 6.70 -12.29 4.29
N ASP A 160 6.06 -12.96 5.25
CA ASP A 160 5.40 -12.30 6.37
C ASP A 160 6.40 -11.90 7.46
N PHE A 161 6.07 -10.84 8.20
CA PHE A 161 6.74 -10.50 9.45
C PHE A 161 5.95 -11.00 10.66
N ASN A 162 6.65 -11.51 11.66
CA ASN A 162 6.07 -11.66 12.97
C ASN A 162 6.00 -10.30 13.70
N SER A 163 5.36 -10.28 14.88
CA SER A 163 5.14 -9.06 15.66
C SER A 163 6.38 -8.47 16.35
N THR A 164 7.58 -8.93 16.02
CA THR A 164 8.86 -8.49 16.61
C THR A 164 9.67 -7.62 15.66
N VAL A 165 9.35 -7.63 14.36
CA VAL A 165 9.99 -6.73 13.40
C VAL A 165 9.55 -5.29 13.71
N GLU A 166 10.53 -4.40 13.87
CA GLU A 166 10.31 -2.97 14.10
C GLU A 166 10.42 -2.19 12.79
N PRO A 167 9.87 -0.95 12.71
CA PRO A 167 10.08 -0.08 11.55
C PRO A 167 11.57 0.18 11.29
N GLY A 168 11.96 0.24 10.03
CA GLY A 168 13.34 0.46 9.63
C GLY A 168 13.67 -0.05 8.23
N THR A 169 14.90 0.19 7.78
CA THR A 169 15.36 -0.26 6.46
C THR A 169 16.03 -1.63 6.52
N PHE A 170 15.81 -2.44 5.50
CA PHE A 170 16.46 -3.75 5.36
C PHE A 170 16.73 -4.05 3.88
N CYS A 171 17.62 -5.00 3.63
CA CYS A 171 17.82 -5.56 2.30
C CYS A 171 17.74 -7.08 2.35
N TYR A 172 17.52 -7.70 1.20
CA TYR A 172 17.61 -9.14 1.04
C TYR A 172 18.18 -9.48 -0.34
N LEU A 173 18.79 -10.65 -0.40
CA LEU A 173 19.29 -11.27 -1.61
C LEU A 173 18.36 -12.43 -1.95
N VAL A 174 17.92 -12.50 -3.20
CA VAL A 174 17.09 -13.59 -3.71
C VAL A 174 17.70 -14.21 -4.95
N CYS A 175 17.71 -15.54 -5.02
CA CYS A 175 17.96 -16.27 -6.26
C CYS A 175 16.94 -17.40 -6.42
N VAL A 176 16.66 -17.79 -7.65
CA VAL A 176 15.71 -18.88 -7.98
C VAL A 176 16.47 -20.11 -8.46
N TYR A 177 15.84 -21.27 -8.30
CA TYR A 177 16.40 -22.54 -8.80
C TYR A 177 15.35 -23.42 -9.47
N ASP A 178 15.81 -24.19 -10.47
CA ASP A 178 14.99 -25.12 -11.24
C ASP A 178 15.13 -26.57 -10.75
N GLY A 179 14.31 -27.47 -11.32
CA GLY A 179 14.35 -28.90 -11.01
C GLY A 179 15.63 -29.64 -11.45
N ASN A 180 16.51 -28.99 -12.23
CA ASN A 180 17.79 -29.55 -12.68
C ASN A 180 18.96 -29.11 -11.78
N GLY A 181 18.71 -28.24 -10.80
CA GLY A 181 19.75 -27.65 -9.95
C GLY A 181 20.48 -26.47 -10.58
N ASN A 182 19.90 -25.85 -11.61
CA ASN A 182 20.36 -24.56 -12.12
C ASN A 182 19.92 -23.46 -11.15
N ILE A 183 20.77 -22.46 -10.90
CA ILE A 183 20.53 -21.40 -9.92
C ILE A 183 20.89 -20.06 -10.55
N SER A 184 19.98 -19.09 -10.47
CA SER A 184 20.19 -17.73 -10.99
C SER A 184 21.27 -16.96 -10.24
N ALA A 185 21.76 -15.87 -10.83
CA ALA A 185 22.47 -14.85 -10.06
C ALA A 185 21.56 -14.30 -8.93
N PRO A 186 22.13 -13.87 -7.79
CA PRO A 186 21.37 -13.24 -6.74
C PRO A 186 21.04 -11.79 -7.09
N GLU A 187 19.80 -11.40 -6.90
CA GLU A 187 19.32 -10.02 -7.02
C GLU A 187 19.14 -9.42 -5.63
N GLU A 188 19.55 -8.16 -5.46
CA GLU A 188 19.45 -7.43 -4.19
C GLU A 188 18.29 -6.44 -4.22
N VAL A 189 17.43 -6.53 -3.22
CA VAL A 189 16.33 -5.59 -3.00
C VAL A 189 16.45 -4.98 -1.63
N CYS A 190 16.22 -3.68 -1.54
CA CYS A 190 16.15 -2.96 -0.28
C CYS A 190 14.80 -2.29 -0.15
N GLY A 191 14.22 -2.39 1.03
CA GLY A 191 12.94 -1.79 1.36
C GLY A 191 12.92 -1.18 2.75
N THR A 192 11.76 -0.65 3.10
CA THR A 192 11.48 -0.06 4.41
C THR A 192 10.30 -0.79 5.03
N VAL A 193 10.45 -1.20 6.27
CA VAL A 193 9.32 -1.59 7.13
C VAL A 193 8.70 -0.30 7.62
N GLU A 194 7.54 0.04 7.06
CA GLU A 194 6.80 1.25 7.37
C GLU A 194 6.21 1.17 8.78
N ASN A 195 6.21 2.29 9.50
CA ASN A 195 5.43 2.38 10.72
C ASN A 195 3.96 2.64 10.37
N TRP A 196 3.05 2.19 11.23
CA TRP A 196 1.65 2.61 11.11
C TRP A 196 1.53 4.10 11.44
N GLY A 197 0.81 4.83 10.60
CA GLY A 197 0.77 6.28 10.59
C GLY A 197 1.85 6.89 9.70
N GLY A 198 2.52 7.94 10.20
CA GLY A 198 3.65 8.58 9.52
C GLY A 198 3.49 10.10 9.41
N ASN A 199 2.33 10.56 8.94
CA ASN A 199 2.08 11.99 8.73
C ASN A 199 0.88 12.51 9.53
N VAL A 200 1.14 13.38 10.50
CA VAL A 200 0.11 13.95 11.39
C VAL A 200 -0.92 14.81 10.64
N ASP A 201 -0.56 15.39 9.51
CA ASP A 201 -1.47 16.23 8.72
C ASP A 201 -2.53 15.38 7.99
N LEU A 202 -2.25 14.10 7.77
CA LEU A 202 -3.22 13.13 7.23
C LEU A 202 -4.26 12.67 8.27
N VAL A 203 -3.99 12.82 9.57
CA VAL A 203 -4.92 12.39 10.63
C VAL A 203 -6.21 13.20 10.59
N GLY A 204 -7.34 12.53 10.45
CA GLY A 204 -8.67 13.12 10.36
C GLY A 204 -9.60 12.32 9.46
N THR A 205 -10.82 12.83 9.29
CA THR A 205 -11.82 12.27 8.36
C THR A 205 -11.73 13.03 7.04
N TRP A 206 -11.85 12.30 5.93
CA TRP A 206 -11.70 12.78 4.57
C TRP A 206 -12.88 12.33 3.75
N ASP A 207 -13.62 13.29 3.20
CA ASP A 207 -14.78 13.05 2.37
C ASP A 207 -14.41 13.22 0.90
N PHE A 208 -14.60 12.18 0.11
CA PHE A 208 -14.35 12.22 -1.32
C PHE A 208 -15.29 13.22 -2.02
N THR A 209 -14.78 13.93 -3.02
CA THR A 209 -15.53 14.99 -3.70
C THR A 209 -15.64 14.79 -5.21
N LYS A 210 -14.58 14.30 -5.86
CA LYS A 210 -14.53 14.11 -7.31
C LYS A 210 -13.40 13.20 -7.77
N THR A 211 -13.53 12.66 -8.97
CA THR A 211 -12.43 12.13 -9.77
C THR A 211 -12.10 13.06 -10.94
N GLU A 212 -10.83 13.08 -11.33
CA GLU A 212 -10.39 13.57 -12.63
C GLU A 212 -9.66 12.45 -13.36
N HIS A 213 -10.05 12.20 -14.60
CA HIS A 213 -9.38 11.24 -15.49
C HIS A 213 -8.79 12.03 -16.65
N THR A 214 -7.48 11.92 -16.86
CA THR A 214 -6.78 12.58 -17.97
C THR A 214 -6.20 11.55 -18.91
N GLU A 215 -6.70 11.51 -20.14
CA GLU A 215 -6.23 10.64 -21.22
C GLU A 215 -5.79 11.51 -22.41
N GLU A 216 -4.58 11.27 -22.94
CA GLU A 216 -3.98 12.04 -24.05
C GLU A 216 -4.06 13.58 -23.86
N GLY A 217 -4.00 14.05 -22.61
CA GLY A 217 -4.06 15.46 -22.24
C GLY A 217 -5.46 16.08 -22.18
N VAL A 218 -6.52 15.29 -22.33
CA VAL A 218 -7.91 15.70 -22.13
C VAL A 218 -8.37 15.23 -20.75
N THR A 219 -8.82 16.17 -19.91
CA THR A 219 -9.31 15.85 -18.56
C THR A 219 -10.83 15.84 -18.51
N GLU A 220 -11.39 14.72 -18.07
CA GLU A 220 -12.78 14.57 -17.66
C GLU A 220 -12.88 14.63 -16.13
N THR A 221 -14.00 15.15 -15.62
CA THR A 221 -14.24 15.32 -14.18
C THR A 221 -15.61 14.78 -13.84
N VAL A 222 -15.68 13.94 -12.82
CA VAL A 222 -16.95 13.42 -12.28
C VAL A 222 -17.04 13.79 -10.81
N LEU A 223 -18.11 14.49 -10.43
CA LEU A 223 -18.37 14.84 -9.03
C LEU A 223 -19.13 13.72 -8.32
N VAL A 224 -19.01 13.66 -6.99
CA VAL A 224 -19.91 12.84 -6.16
C VAL A 224 -21.36 13.18 -6.45
N GLY A 225 -22.19 12.15 -6.62
CA GLY A 225 -23.60 12.25 -6.97
C GLY A 225 -23.88 12.43 -8.47
N GLU A 226 -22.87 12.54 -9.33
CA GLU A 226 -23.02 12.54 -10.78
C GLU A 226 -22.89 11.12 -11.36
N ASN A 227 -23.43 10.91 -12.56
CA ASN A 227 -23.26 9.66 -13.28
C ASN A 227 -21.85 9.58 -13.89
N ASP A 228 -21.12 8.54 -13.51
CA ASP A 228 -19.92 8.09 -14.19
C ASP A 228 -20.29 6.97 -15.17
N CYS A 229 -20.28 7.26 -16.46
CA CYS A 229 -20.80 6.35 -17.49
C CYS A 229 -19.70 5.88 -18.43
N ASN A 230 -19.62 4.56 -18.63
CA ASN A 230 -18.76 3.94 -19.63
C ASN A 230 -19.60 3.34 -20.75
N GLU A 231 -19.27 3.64 -22.01
CA GLU A 231 -19.89 2.97 -23.16
C GLU A 231 -19.38 1.53 -23.23
N LEU A 232 -20.30 0.57 -23.12
CA LEU A 232 -20.04 -0.85 -23.27
C LEU A 232 -20.74 -1.40 -24.51
N SER A 233 -20.32 -2.59 -24.92
CA SER A 233 -20.95 -3.29 -26.04
C SER A 233 -21.35 -4.72 -25.69
N LEU A 234 -22.48 -5.13 -26.27
CA LEU A 234 -23.08 -6.45 -26.12
C LEU A 234 -23.31 -7.06 -27.51
N PRO A 235 -22.76 -8.25 -27.81
CA PRO A 235 -23.07 -8.94 -29.05
C PRO A 235 -24.50 -9.47 -29.05
N CYS A 236 -25.29 -9.07 -30.05
CA CYS A 236 -26.59 -9.66 -30.38
C CYS A 236 -26.49 -10.55 -31.64
N GLN A 237 -27.56 -11.29 -31.96
CA GLN A 237 -27.56 -12.22 -33.11
C GLN A 237 -27.23 -11.59 -34.47
N VAL A 238 -27.51 -10.30 -34.67
CA VAL A 238 -27.35 -9.63 -35.97
C VAL A 238 -26.56 -8.32 -35.93
N GLN A 239 -26.23 -7.81 -34.75
CA GLN A 239 -25.51 -6.56 -34.55
C GLN A 239 -24.88 -6.49 -33.16
N GLU A 240 -24.06 -5.48 -32.93
CA GLU A 240 -23.55 -5.12 -31.62
C GLU A 240 -24.44 -4.01 -31.03
N LEU A 241 -24.93 -4.22 -29.82
CA LEU A 241 -25.66 -3.22 -29.05
C LEU A 241 -24.65 -2.41 -28.22
N LYS A 242 -24.61 -1.09 -28.43
CA LYS A 242 -23.87 -0.15 -27.58
C LYS A 242 -24.79 0.44 -26.52
N PHE A 243 -24.31 0.57 -25.30
CA PHE A 243 -25.07 1.14 -24.19
C PHE A 243 -24.13 1.75 -23.14
N ASP A 244 -24.64 2.73 -22.39
CA ASP A 244 -23.89 3.32 -21.28
C ASP A 244 -24.17 2.54 -20.00
N SER A 245 -23.12 2.10 -19.32
CA SER A 245 -23.18 1.55 -17.98
C SER A 245 -22.75 2.63 -17.00
N CYS A 246 -23.65 3.06 -16.13
CA CYS A 246 -23.41 4.20 -15.25
C CYS A 246 -23.34 3.79 -13.78
N ILE A 247 -22.46 4.45 -13.02
CA ILE A 247 -22.36 4.33 -11.57
C ILE A 247 -22.49 5.73 -10.98
N ILE A 248 -23.22 5.86 -9.88
CA ILE A 248 -23.26 7.07 -9.06
C ILE A 248 -22.53 6.77 -7.76
N THR A 249 -21.45 7.50 -7.50
CA THR A 249 -20.83 7.49 -6.17
C THR A 249 -21.64 8.41 -5.26
N GLU A 250 -22.35 7.84 -4.28
CA GLU A 250 -23.12 8.64 -3.31
C GLU A 250 -22.21 9.22 -2.22
N SER A 251 -21.28 8.42 -1.72
CA SER A 251 -20.32 8.85 -0.71
C SER A 251 -19.12 7.92 -0.66
N ILE A 252 -17.93 8.49 -0.48
CA ILE A 252 -16.75 7.77 0.01
C ILE A 252 -16.19 8.62 1.14
N SER A 253 -15.95 8.04 2.31
CA SER A 253 -15.33 8.71 3.44
C SER A 253 -14.32 7.77 4.09
N PHE A 254 -13.20 8.30 4.58
CA PHE A 254 -12.25 7.52 5.34
C PHE A 254 -11.65 8.34 6.47
N THR A 255 -11.37 7.69 7.59
CA THR A 255 -10.76 8.32 8.76
C THR A 255 -9.40 7.69 9.02
N LEU A 256 -8.37 8.53 9.12
CA LEU A 256 -7.02 8.13 9.51
C LEU A 256 -6.77 8.60 10.94
N THR A 257 -6.38 7.69 11.82
CA THR A 257 -6.14 7.98 13.24
C THR A 257 -4.64 8.01 13.56
N ALA A 258 -4.26 8.73 14.61
CA ALA A 258 -2.85 8.97 14.95
C ALA A 258 -2.09 7.73 15.44
N ASP A 259 -2.80 6.70 15.88
CA ASP A 259 -2.24 5.39 16.24
C ASP A 259 -2.12 4.44 15.02
N GLY A 260 -2.40 4.95 13.82
CA GLY A 260 -2.19 4.22 12.57
C GLY A 260 -3.38 3.37 12.13
N ALA A 261 -4.51 3.41 12.84
CA ALA A 261 -5.73 2.73 12.39
C ALA A 261 -6.51 3.57 11.37
N PHE A 262 -7.29 2.92 10.50
CA PHE A 262 -8.24 3.59 9.62
C PHE A 262 -9.61 2.93 9.59
N THR A 263 -10.60 3.74 9.22
CA THR A 263 -11.89 3.27 8.70
C THR A 263 -12.11 3.82 7.30
N TYR A 264 -12.71 3.04 6.41
CA TYR A 264 -13.07 3.46 5.06
C TYR A 264 -14.50 3.01 4.79
N GLU A 265 -15.35 3.89 4.27
CA GLU A 265 -16.73 3.59 3.93
C GLU A 265 -17.02 4.12 2.52
N TYR A 266 -17.73 3.34 1.72
CA TYR A 266 -18.27 3.84 0.47
C TYR A 266 -19.67 3.30 0.16
N LYS A 267 -20.42 4.13 -0.57
CA LYS A 267 -21.76 3.84 -1.06
C LYS A 267 -21.87 4.24 -2.52
N ILE A 268 -22.33 3.31 -3.35
CA ILE A 268 -22.61 3.55 -4.76
C ILE A 268 -24.01 3.07 -5.12
N ILE A 269 -24.56 3.69 -6.15
CA ILE A 269 -25.74 3.22 -6.87
C ILE A 269 -25.28 2.81 -8.26
N ARG A 270 -25.69 1.62 -8.70
CA ARG A 270 -25.44 1.15 -10.07
C ARG A 270 -26.70 0.52 -10.64
N ASN A 271 -26.87 0.62 -11.94
CA ASN A 271 -27.93 -0.06 -12.68
C ASN A 271 -27.32 -1.17 -13.53
N ASP A 272 -27.47 -2.41 -13.09
CA ASP A 272 -26.88 -3.52 -13.83
C ASP A 272 -27.69 -3.84 -15.08
N LEU A 273 -26.99 -3.98 -16.21
CA LEU A 273 -27.60 -4.50 -17.43
C LEU A 273 -28.14 -5.90 -17.17
N ASN A 274 -29.42 -6.11 -17.46
CA ASN A 274 -29.99 -7.43 -17.56
C ASN A 274 -29.48 -8.09 -18.86
N TYR A 275 -28.34 -8.77 -18.76
CA TYR A 275 -27.66 -9.35 -19.92
C TYR A 275 -28.57 -10.27 -20.75
N GLU A 276 -29.34 -11.14 -20.09
CA GLU A 276 -30.21 -12.11 -20.77
C GLU A 276 -31.34 -11.42 -21.52
N ALA A 277 -32.07 -10.51 -20.87
CA ALA A 277 -33.16 -9.76 -21.50
C ALA A 277 -32.62 -8.85 -22.61
N SER A 278 -31.51 -8.16 -22.36
CA SER A 278 -30.91 -7.23 -23.32
C SER A 278 -30.36 -7.95 -24.54
N SER A 279 -29.74 -9.12 -24.37
CA SER A 279 -29.23 -9.92 -25.50
C SER A 279 -30.35 -10.52 -26.34
N LEU A 280 -31.45 -10.91 -25.69
CA LEU A 280 -32.62 -11.48 -26.37
C LEU A 280 -33.36 -10.46 -27.24
N GLU A 281 -33.61 -9.26 -26.69
CA GLU A 281 -34.35 -8.20 -27.38
C GLU A 281 -33.44 -7.28 -28.22
N CYS A 282 -32.13 -7.37 -28.00
CA CYS A 282 -31.12 -6.46 -28.55
C CYS A 282 -31.40 -4.97 -28.25
N GLU A 283 -31.87 -4.70 -27.03
CA GLU A 283 -32.10 -3.37 -26.47
C GLU A 283 -31.51 -3.31 -25.06
N PRO A 284 -31.05 -2.16 -24.56
CA PRO A 284 -30.48 -2.07 -23.22
C PRO A 284 -31.60 -2.12 -22.18
N ILE A 285 -31.71 -3.24 -21.48
CA ILE A 285 -32.67 -3.47 -20.40
C ILE A 285 -31.87 -3.55 -19.11
N PHE A 286 -32.09 -2.61 -18.21
CA PHE A 286 -31.44 -2.58 -16.90
C PHE A 286 -32.35 -3.20 -15.84
N ASN A 287 -31.72 -3.78 -14.81
CA ASN A 287 -32.42 -4.12 -13.58
C ASN A 287 -32.75 -2.85 -12.78
N ASP A 288 -33.54 -2.99 -11.73
CA ASP A 288 -33.77 -1.91 -10.77
C ASP A 288 -32.44 -1.45 -10.15
N ASP A 289 -32.38 -0.17 -9.76
CA ASP A 289 -31.21 0.42 -9.12
C ASP A 289 -30.76 -0.42 -7.92
N TYR A 290 -29.46 -0.67 -7.89
CA TYR A 290 -28.82 -1.51 -6.90
C TYR A 290 -27.95 -0.64 -6.00
N GLU A 291 -28.35 -0.55 -4.73
CA GLU A 291 -27.58 0.11 -3.69
C GLU A 291 -26.54 -0.85 -3.13
N PHE A 292 -25.30 -0.38 -3.14
CA PHE A 292 -24.15 -1.12 -2.67
C PHE A 292 -23.37 -0.26 -1.67
N ALA A 293 -23.09 -0.81 -0.50
CA ALA A 293 -22.25 -0.16 0.50
C ALA A 293 -21.21 -1.13 1.05
N GLU A 294 -20.02 -0.62 1.32
CA GLU A 294 -18.93 -1.38 1.93
C GLU A 294 -18.19 -0.53 2.95
N SER A 295 -17.70 -1.18 3.99
CA SER A 295 -16.82 -0.58 4.99
C SER A 295 -15.64 -1.49 5.29
N PHE A 296 -14.51 -0.87 5.60
CA PHE A 296 -13.24 -1.53 5.91
C PHE A 296 -12.62 -0.93 7.15
N GLU A 297 -11.96 -1.78 7.95
CA GLU A 297 -11.13 -1.36 9.07
C GLU A 297 -9.74 -2.02 8.97
N GLY A 298 -8.72 -1.26 9.36
CA GLY A 298 -7.35 -1.77 9.38
C GLY A 298 -6.32 -0.71 9.74
N PHE A 299 -5.12 -0.82 9.15
CA PHE A 299 -4.00 0.07 9.42
C PHE A 299 -3.54 0.82 8.18
N TRP A 300 -3.00 2.03 8.38
CA TRP A 300 -2.47 2.87 7.33
C TRP A 300 -1.01 3.20 7.59
N ALA A 301 -0.24 3.38 6.52
CA ALA A 301 1.14 3.82 6.56
C ALA A 301 1.38 4.90 5.50
N PHE A 302 2.27 5.84 5.79
CA PHE A 302 2.68 6.88 4.86
C PHE A 302 4.19 6.88 4.66
N ASN A 303 4.62 6.53 3.45
CA ASN A 303 6.01 6.64 3.06
C ASN A 303 6.33 8.08 2.65
N GLU A 304 7.05 8.78 3.51
CA GLU A 304 7.46 10.19 3.30
C GLU A 304 8.37 10.38 2.06
N THR A 305 9.20 9.38 1.74
CA THR A 305 10.18 9.48 0.64
C THR A 305 9.48 9.44 -0.71
N GLU A 306 8.48 8.57 -0.85
CA GLU A 306 7.72 8.37 -2.07
C GLU A 306 6.42 9.19 -2.09
N SER A 307 6.05 9.83 -0.97
CA SER A 307 4.75 10.48 -0.78
C SER A 307 3.58 9.54 -1.09
N ARG A 308 3.65 8.31 -0.58
CA ARG A 308 2.72 7.22 -0.88
C ARG A 308 1.94 6.83 0.37
N LEU A 309 0.61 6.76 0.24
CA LEU A 309 -0.31 6.33 1.28
C LEU A 309 -0.78 4.90 0.97
N SER A 310 -0.60 4.01 1.94
CA SER A 310 -1.06 2.63 1.87
C SER A 310 -2.09 2.34 2.97
N LEU A 311 -3.21 1.69 2.61
CA LEU A 311 -4.26 1.25 3.54
C LEU A 311 -4.39 -0.27 3.45
N ILE A 312 -4.27 -0.97 4.57
CA ILE A 312 -4.36 -2.44 4.65
C ILE A 312 -5.49 -2.82 5.59
N PHE A 313 -6.52 -3.48 5.08
CA PHE A 313 -7.69 -3.87 5.86
C PHE A 313 -7.63 -5.32 6.33
N TYR A 314 -8.25 -5.55 7.48
CA TYR A 314 -8.43 -6.86 8.09
C TYR A 314 -9.90 -7.19 8.30
N ASP A 315 -10.75 -6.17 8.39
CA ASP A 315 -12.19 -6.35 8.54
C ASP A 315 -12.93 -5.66 7.42
N GLN A 316 -13.97 -6.32 6.94
CA GLN A 316 -14.84 -5.84 5.88
C GLN A 316 -16.30 -6.15 6.24
N VAL A 317 -17.16 -5.15 6.04
CA VAL A 317 -18.61 -5.35 5.97
C VAL A 317 -19.11 -4.88 4.63
N ARG A 318 -19.77 -5.78 3.90
CA ARG A 318 -20.44 -5.53 2.63
C ARG A 318 -21.95 -5.57 2.84
N ILE A 319 -22.65 -4.58 2.33
CA ILE A 319 -24.12 -4.48 2.38
C ILE A 319 -24.64 -4.40 0.95
N GLU A 320 -25.43 -5.38 0.57
CA GLU A 320 -26.05 -5.51 -0.75
C GLU A 320 -27.55 -5.69 -0.58
N ASN A 321 -28.36 -4.77 -1.11
CA ASN A 321 -29.84 -4.82 -0.99
C ASN A 321 -30.36 -5.03 0.46
N GLY A 322 -29.65 -4.50 1.45
CA GLY A 322 -30.00 -4.62 2.86
C GLY A 322 -29.57 -5.93 3.53
N GLU A 323 -28.94 -6.85 2.80
CA GLU A 323 -28.25 -8.02 3.36
C GLU A 323 -26.79 -7.69 3.65
N SER A 324 -26.27 -8.14 4.81
CA SER A 324 -24.88 -7.88 5.22
C SER A 324 -24.03 -9.14 5.20
N GLU A 325 -22.85 -9.05 4.60
CA GLU A 325 -21.77 -10.04 4.69
C GLU A 325 -20.58 -9.42 5.42
N THR A 326 -19.97 -10.17 6.34
CA THR A 326 -18.76 -9.74 7.07
C THR A 326 -17.61 -10.71 6.77
N ARG A 327 -16.41 -10.15 6.60
CA ARG A 327 -15.17 -10.91 6.43
C ARG A 327 -14.10 -10.33 7.34
N SER A 328 -13.32 -11.21 7.94
CA SER A 328 -12.17 -10.87 8.78
C SER A 328 -10.96 -11.68 8.34
N PHE A 329 -9.78 -11.08 8.48
CA PHE A 329 -8.47 -11.64 8.15
C PHE A 329 -7.56 -11.57 9.39
N GLU A 330 -6.69 -12.55 9.54
CA GLU A 330 -5.69 -12.55 10.62
C GLU A 330 -4.48 -11.68 10.21
N ALA A 331 -3.59 -11.39 11.16
CA ALA A 331 -2.30 -10.77 10.84
C ALA A 331 -1.49 -11.66 9.88
N GLY A 332 -0.85 -11.05 8.88
CA GLY A 332 -0.22 -11.70 7.73
C GLY A 332 -1.21 -12.07 6.61
N GLU A 333 -2.49 -11.75 6.75
CA GLU A 333 -3.51 -11.95 5.70
C GLU A 333 -4.25 -10.65 5.34
N GLY A 334 -3.70 -9.50 5.75
CA GLY A 334 -4.25 -8.19 5.45
C GLY A 334 -4.30 -7.93 3.95
N ILE A 335 -5.35 -7.23 3.52
CA ILE A 335 -5.55 -6.93 2.10
C ILE A 335 -5.26 -5.46 1.85
N LEU A 336 -4.38 -5.18 0.89
CA LEU A 336 -4.08 -3.82 0.44
C LEU A 336 -5.30 -3.21 -0.27
N LEU A 337 -5.93 -2.21 0.36
CA LEU A 337 -7.08 -1.47 -0.18
C LEU A 337 -6.62 -0.34 -1.11
N ILE A 338 -5.66 0.46 -0.63
CA ILE A 338 -5.12 1.62 -1.34
C ILE A 338 -3.60 1.53 -1.27
N ASP A 339 -2.95 1.80 -2.39
CA ASP A 339 -1.53 2.14 -2.43
C ASP A 339 -1.30 3.14 -3.55
N SER A 340 -1.20 4.42 -3.18
CA SER A 340 -1.21 5.51 -4.15
C SER A 340 -0.29 6.65 -3.75
N LEU A 341 0.30 7.32 -4.74
CA LEU A 341 0.92 8.61 -4.54
C LEU A 341 -0.13 9.61 -4.07
N ILE A 342 0.25 10.47 -3.13
CA ILE A 342 -0.65 11.52 -2.64
C ILE A 342 -0.01 12.90 -2.73
N GLN A 343 -0.88 13.90 -2.83
CA GLN A 343 -0.56 15.31 -2.61
C GLN A 343 -1.52 15.86 -1.57
N LEU A 344 -0.97 16.59 -0.60
CA LEU A 344 -1.74 17.24 0.44
C LEU A 344 -1.60 18.76 0.29
N ASP A 345 -2.71 19.45 0.04
CA ASP A 345 -2.80 20.90 -0.03
C ASP A 345 -3.78 21.41 1.03
N GLY A 346 -3.27 21.63 2.25
CA GLY A 346 -4.07 22.08 3.38
C GLY A 346 -5.14 21.06 3.78
N THR A 347 -6.39 21.31 3.40
CA THR A 347 -7.54 20.43 3.67
C THR A 347 -7.90 19.52 2.51
N THR A 348 -7.18 19.60 1.39
CA THR A 348 -7.43 18.77 0.20
C THR A 348 -6.38 17.67 0.09
N LEU A 349 -6.82 16.41 0.08
CA LEU A 349 -6.02 15.25 -0.26
C LEU A 349 -6.31 14.84 -1.70
N ILE A 350 -5.25 14.66 -2.49
CA ILE A 350 -5.32 14.17 -3.86
C ILE A 350 -4.57 12.86 -3.93
N ARG A 351 -5.25 11.75 -4.21
CA ARG A 351 -4.60 10.48 -4.58
C ARG A 351 -4.39 10.45 -6.09
N ILE A 352 -3.21 10.02 -6.53
CA ILE A 352 -2.77 10.07 -7.93
C ILE A 352 -2.31 8.68 -8.36
N ASN A 353 -2.92 8.17 -9.42
CA ASN A 353 -2.48 6.98 -10.14
C ASN A 353 -2.09 7.36 -11.57
N LYS A 354 -0.97 6.87 -12.04
CA LYS A 354 -0.43 7.15 -13.37
C LYS A 354 -0.01 5.87 -14.06
N SER A 355 -0.29 5.80 -15.35
CA SER A 355 0.22 4.74 -16.23
C SER A 355 0.97 5.39 -17.39
N ASP A 356 2.15 4.86 -17.67
CA ASP A 356 3.00 5.18 -18.81
C ASP A 356 3.22 3.86 -19.57
N TYR A 357 2.46 3.67 -20.64
CA TYR A 357 2.42 2.42 -21.39
C TYR A 357 3.55 2.32 -22.41
N ASP A 358 4.11 3.46 -22.86
CA ASP A 358 5.18 3.50 -23.87
C ASP A 358 6.58 3.72 -23.27
N GLY A 359 6.66 4.04 -21.99
CA GLY A 359 7.88 4.20 -21.22
C GLY A 359 8.66 5.47 -21.57
N ASP A 360 8.03 6.47 -22.17
CA ASP A 360 8.67 7.72 -22.55
C ASP A 360 8.87 8.70 -21.36
N GLY A 361 8.31 8.36 -20.20
CA GLY A 361 8.36 9.15 -18.97
C GLY A 361 7.23 10.18 -18.85
N ILE A 362 6.25 10.16 -19.76
CA ILE A 362 5.02 10.95 -19.74
C ILE A 362 3.86 9.98 -19.49
N ALA A 363 3.01 10.29 -18.51
CA ALA A 363 1.84 9.46 -18.25
C ALA A 363 0.84 9.58 -19.41
N ASP A 364 0.51 8.45 -20.04
CA ASP A 364 -0.58 8.33 -21.02
C ASP A 364 -1.94 8.50 -20.35
N ASP A 365 -2.02 8.03 -19.10
CA ASP A 365 -3.24 7.98 -18.31
C ASP A 365 -2.95 8.45 -16.87
N GLU A 366 -3.76 9.39 -16.39
CA GLU A 366 -3.70 9.90 -15.00
C GLU A 366 -5.10 9.94 -14.38
N PHE A 367 -5.26 9.19 -13.29
CA PHE A 367 -6.44 9.25 -12.43
C PHE A 367 -6.12 9.99 -11.14
N LYS A 368 -6.94 11.00 -10.83
CA LYS A 368 -6.88 11.73 -9.55
C LYS A 368 -8.19 11.56 -8.79
N SER A 369 -8.08 11.21 -7.51
CA SER A 369 -9.21 11.21 -6.58
C SER A 369 -9.02 12.31 -5.55
N PHE A 370 -10.02 13.16 -5.37
CA PHE A 370 -9.97 14.30 -4.46
C PHE A 370 -10.81 14.02 -3.23
N SER A 371 -10.28 14.38 -2.06
CA SER A 371 -11.00 14.30 -0.79
C SER A 371 -10.73 15.54 0.05
N GLU A 372 -11.75 16.03 0.74
CA GLU A 372 -11.67 17.20 1.62
C GLU A 372 -11.74 16.76 3.07
N LYS A 373 -10.91 17.35 3.91
CA LYS A 373 -10.88 17.06 5.34
C LYS A 373 -12.17 17.59 5.99
N SER A 374 -12.90 16.71 6.67
CA SER A 374 -14.09 17.10 7.43
C SER A 374 -13.69 18.04 8.57
N ASN A 375 -14.45 19.11 8.78
CA ASN A 375 -14.19 20.13 9.81
C ASN A 375 -14.59 19.71 11.21
#